data_AF-A0AA43HWW5-F1
#
_entry.id   AF-A0AA43HWW5-F1
#
_cell.length_a   1.000
_cell.length_b   1.000
_cell.length_c   1.000
_cell.angle_alpha   90.00
_cell.angle_beta   90.00
_cell.angle_gamma   90.00
#
_symmetry.space_group_name_H-M   'P 1'
#
loop_
_entity.id
_entity.type
_entity.pdbx_description
1 polymer ?
#
loop_
_entity_poly.entity_id
_entity_poly.type
_entity_poly.pdbx_seq_one_letter_code
_entity_poly.pdbx_strand_id
1 'polypeptide(L)'
;MATIQFTGNIVQEVRNENGYLNFTVSEKTDSFKDSEYSYYECGMRIDKFPEKLIPHIVNGAIVQVVGKHYSTTREHEGKKYTNWHVIVLDIELKGSVRKEEDK
;
A
#
# COMPACT_ATOMS: atom_id res chain seq x y z
N MET A 1 -18.04 -0.57 0.88
CA MET A 1 -16.65 -0.58 1.39
C MET A 1 -16.47 -1.85 2.19
N ALA A 2 -15.48 -2.67 1.84
CA ALA A 2 -15.14 -3.89 2.56
C ALA A 2 -13.87 -3.65 3.37
N THR A 3 -13.73 -4.29 4.54
CA THR A 3 -12.44 -4.33 5.24
C THR A 3 -11.57 -5.40 4.59
N ILE A 4 -10.34 -5.05 4.26
CA ILE A 4 -9.35 -5.99 3.73
C ILE A 4 -8.13 -6.01 4.65
N GLN A 5 -7.40 -7.12 4.62
CA GLN A 5 -6.11 -7.28 5.24
C GLN A 5 -5.18 -7.93 4.24
N PHE A 6 -3.99 -7.36 4.07
CA PHE A 6 -2.98 -7.88 3.14
C PHE A 6 -1.58 -7.53 3.64
N THR A 7 -0.59 -8.28 3.16
CA THR A 7 0.83 -8.06 3.46
C THR A 7 1.58 -7.83 2.15
N GLY A 8 2.38 -6.77 2.08
CA GLY A 8 3.09 -6.44 0.86
C GLY A 8 4.24 -5.47 1.08
N ASN A 9 4.87 -5.09 -0.02
CA ASN A 9 5.99 -4.17 -0.04
C ASN A 9 5.53 -2.78 -0.46
N ILE A 10 5.99 -1.72 0.20
CA ILE A 10 5.83 -0.37 -0.31
C ILE A 10 6.76 -0.20 -1.51
N VAL A 11 6.20 0.08 -2.69
CA VAL A 11 6.96 0.07 -3.97
C VAL A 11 7.22 1.46 -4.56
N GLN A 12 6.58 2.49 -4.02
CA GLN A 12 6.69 3.87 -4.51
C GLN A 12 7.12 4.82 -3.40
N GLU A 13 7.52 6.03 -3.79
CA GLU A 13 7.80 7.11 -2.85
C GLU A 13 6.56 7.42 -2.00
N VAL A 14 6.80 7.57 -0.70
CA VAL A 14 5.77 7.88 0.29
C VAL A 14 5.57 9.39 0.33
N ARG A 15 4.36 9.86 0.10
CA ARG A 15 4.02 11.28 0.03
C ARG A 15 3.24 11.71 1.25
N ASN A 16 3.57 12.86 1.82
CA ASN A 16 2.78 13.49 2.87
C ASN A 16 1.97 14.64 2.28
N GLU A 17 0.65 14.49 2.25
CA GLU A 17 -0.26 15.49 1.69
C GLU A 17 -1.47 15.66 2.63
N ASN A 18 -1.74 16.89 3.06
CA ASN A 18 -2.92 17.26 3.84
C ASN A 18 -3.14 16.40 5.12
N GLY A 19 -2.06 16.01 5.80
CA GLY A 19 -2.13 15.18 7.02
C GLY A 19 -2.31 13.68 6.77
N TYR A 20 -2.22 13.25 5.51
CA TYR A 20 -2.19 11.85 5.10
C TYR A 20 -0.81 11.46 4.60
N LEU A 21 -0.39 10.27 4.98
CA LEU A 21 0.72 9.56 4.38
C LEU A 21 0.16 8.64 3.29
N ASN A 22 0.49 8.93 2.04
CA ASN A 22 0.03 8.20 0.86
C ASN A 22 1.17 7.33 0.31
N PHE A 23 0.89 6.06 0.07
CA PHE A 23 1.88 5.10 -0.42
C PHE A 23 1.20 3.96 -1.18
N THR A 24 1.95 3.29 -2.05
CA THR A 24 1.46 2.14 -2.83
C THR A 24 2.08 0.87 -2.30
N VAL A 25 1.24 -0.11 -1.92
CA VAL A 25 1.68 -1.43 -1.50
C VAL A 25 1.45 -2.43 -2.64
N SER A 26 2.49 -3.19 -2.96
CA SER A 26 2.40 -4.35 -3.86
C SER A 26 2.32 -5.63 -3.04
N GLU A 27 1.23 -6.37 -3.20
CA GLU A 27 1.01 -7.71 -2.66
C GLU A 27 1.26 -8.73 -3.76
N LYS A 28 2.08 -9.74 -3.48
CA LYS A 28 2.20 -10.90 -4.37
C LYS A 28 1.11 -11.90 -4.00
N THR A 29 0.20 -12.17 -4.93
CA THR A 29 -0.81 -13.20 -4.78
C THR A 29 -0.32 -14.47 -5.46
N ASP A 30 0.06 -15.48 -4.67
CA ASP A 30 0.46 -16.78 -5.19
C ASP A 30 -0.79 -17.57 -5.65
N SER A 31 -1.32 -17.22 -6.82
CA SER A 31 -2.26 -18.07 -7.54
C SER A 31 -1.49 -19.10 -8.36
N PHE A 32 -2.01 -20.34 -8.43
CA PHE A 32 -1.39 -21.50 -9.07
C PHE A 32 -1.05 -21.30 -10.56
N LYS A 33 0.09 -20.67 -10.87
CA LYS A 33 0.99 -20.82 -12.04
C LYS A 33 1.72 -19.53 -12.41
N ASP A 34 1.17 -18.37 -12.08
CA ASP A 34 1.73 -17.06 -12.40
C ASP A 34 1.85 -16.22 -11.14
N SER A 35 2.98 -15.51 -10.99
CA SER A 35 3.16 -14.53 -9.91
C SER A 35 2.35 -13.28 -10.25
N GLU A 36 1.09 -13.24 -9.82
CA GLU A 36 0.25 -12.05 -9.94
C GLU A 36 0.58 -11.06 -8.81
N TYR A 37 0.62 -9.77 -9.15
CA TYR A 37 0.86 -8.69 -8.20
C TYR A 37 -0.34 -7.76 -8.19
N SER A 38 -0.90 -7.55 -7.00
CA SER A 38 -1.93 -6.54 -6.75
C SER A 38 -1.27 -5.28 -6.22
N TYR A 39 -1.76 -4.11 -6.66
CA TYR A 39 -1.28 -2.81 -6.23
C TYR A 39 -2.42 -2.05 -5.55
N TYR A 40 -2.17 -1.62 -4.31
CA TYR A 40 -3.15 -0.90 -3.50
C TYR A 40 -2.64 0.49 -3.15
N GLU A 41 -3.38 1.51 -3.56
CA GLU A 41 -3.12 2.89 -3.17
C GLU A 41 -3.64 3.11 -1.74
N CYS A 42 -2.72 3.25 -0.79
CA CYS A 42 -3.02 3.36 0.63
C CYS A 42 -2.92 4.81 1.11
N GLY A 43 -3.94 5.26 1.85
CA GLY A 43 -3.94 6.55 2.53
C GLY A 43 -4.07 6.36 4.04
N MET A 44 -3.09 6.85 4.80
CA MET A 44 -3.01 6.73 6.25
C MET A 44 -3.04 8.11 6.91
N ARG A 45 -3.98 8.34 7.85
CA ARG A 45 -4.02 9.60 8.62
C ARG A 45 -2.91 9.66 9.65
N ILE A 46 -1.96 10.58 9.52
CA ILE A 46 -0.76 10.64 10.37
C ILE A 46 -1.12 10.79 11.85
N ASP A 47 -2.15 11.59 12.18
CA ASP A 47 -2.62 11.85 13.54
C ASP A 47 -3.28 10.66 14.25
N LYS A 48 -3.51 9.56 13.53
CA LYS A 48 -4.12 8.33 14.06
C LYS A 48 -3.11 7.24 14.39
N PHE A 49 -1.84 7.46 14.08
CA PHE A 49 -0.78 6.48 14.27
C PHE A 49 0.33 7.03 15.17
N PRO A 50 1.10 6.16 15.84
CA PRO A 50 2.23 6.60 16.65
C PRO A 50 3.24 7.37 15.80
N GLU A 51 3.68 8.54 16.27
CA GLU A 51 4.65 9.38 15.53
C GLU A 51 5.95 8.62 15.20
N LYS A 52 6.36 7.68 16.08
CA LYS A 52 7.55 6.84 15.89
C LYS A 52 7.42 5.86 14.72
N LEU A 53 6.20 5.53 14.28
CA LEU A 53 5.95 4.60 13.18
C LEU A 53 6.18 5.27 11.82
N ILE A 54 5.81 6.56 11.71
CA ILE A 54 5.78 7.31 10.44
C ILE A 54 7.12 7.26 9.68
N PRO A 55 8.30 7.46 10.32
CA PRO A 55 9.59 7.43 9.62
C PRO A 55 9.97 6.06 9.04
N HIS A 56 9.28 4.99 9.44
CA HIS A 56 9.54 3.63 8.98
C HIS A 56 8.61 3.19 7.84
N ILE A 57 7.57 3.98 7.54
CA ILE A 57 6.71 3.76 6.37
C ILE A 57 7.41 4.39 5.17
N VAL A 58 8.30 3.62 4.54
CA VAL A 58 9.17 4.06 3.43
C VAL A 58 9.17 3.03 2.30
N ASN A 59 9.63 3.45 1.11
CA ASN A 59 9.82 2.54 -0.03
C ASN A 59 10.74 1.37 0.37
N GLY A 60 10.33 0.15 0.06
CA GLY A 60 10.98 -1.11 0.43
C GLY A 60 10.56 -1.67 1.78
N ALA A 61 9.77 -0.95 2.59
CA ALA A 61 9.22 -1.52 3.83
C ALA A 61 8.21 -2.62 3.53
N ILE A 62 8.26 -3.71 4.29
CA ILE A 62 7.28 -4.79 4.26
C ILE A 62 6.26 -4.49 5.35
N VAL A 63 5.00 -4.33 4.95
CA VAL A 63 3.91 -3.92 5.83
C VAL A 63 2.74 -4.87 5.72
N GLN A 64 2.08 -5.11 6.86
CA GLN A 64 0.73 -5.66 6.89
C GLN A 64 -0.25 -4.52 7.10
N VAL A 65 -1.22 -4.37 6.21
CA VAL A 65 -2.21 -3.29 6.22
C VAL A 65 -3.58 -3.88 6.53
N VAL A 66 -4.32 -3.24 7.42
CA VAL A 66 -5.76 -3.44 7.60
C VAL A 66 -6.46 -2.14 7.23
N GLY A 67 -7.42 -2.20 6.31
CA GLY A 67 -8.04 -0.97 5.80
C GLY A 67 -9.40 -1.16 5.14
N LYS A 68 -10.09 -0.04 4.92
CA LYS A 68 -11.33 -0.01 4.13
C LYS A 68 -11.01 0.15 2.66
N HIS A 69 -11.38 -0.86 1.90
CA HIS A 69 -11.21 -0.94 0.47
C HIS A 69 -12.39 -0.30 -0.29
N TYR A 70 -12.06 0.49 -1.31
CA TYR A 70 -12.98 1.03 -2.29
C TYR A 70 -12.27 1.22 -3.63
N SER A 71 -13.02 1.20 -4.72
CA SER A 71 -12.50 1.54 -6.04
C SER A 71 -13.03 2.89 -6.50
N THR A 72 -12.21 3.60 -7.27
CA THR A 72 -12.71 4.68 -8.12
C THR A 72 -12.59 4.26 -9.57
N THR A 73 -13.65 4.45 -10.34
CA THR A 73 -13.63 4.20 -11.79
C THR A 73 -13.73 5.54 -12.50
N ARG A 74 -12.82 5.79 -13.44
CA ARG A 74 -12.83 6.96 -14.30
C ARG A 74 -12.90 6.51 -15.75
N GLU A 75 -13.67 7.24 -16.55
CA GLU A 75 -13.73 7.03 -18.00
C GLU A 75 -12.85 8.08 -18.68
N HIS A 76 -11.92 7.61 -19.51
CA HIS A 76 -11.03 8.46 -20.29
C HIS A 76 -10.85 7.83 -21.67
N GLU A 77 -11.07 8.62 -22.73
CA GLU A 77 -10.99 8.14 -24.13
C GLU A 77 -11.86 6.89 -24.41
N GLY A 78 -13.02 6.79 -23.77
CA GLY A 78 -13.94 5.63 -23.90
C GLY A 78 -13.46 4.36 -23.19
N LYS A 79 -12.35 4.41 -22.44
CA LYS A 79 -11.84 3.32 -21.62
C LYS A 79 -12.13 3.58 -20.14
N LYS A 80 -12.51 2.53 -19.41
CA LYS A 80 -12.74 2.59 -17.96
C LYS A 80 -11.48 2.14 -17.23
N TYR A 81 -10.96 3.02 -16.38
CA TYR A 81 -9.82 2.77 -15.52
C TYR A 81 -10.32 2.67 -14.08
N THR A 82 -10.02 1.58 -13.41
CA THR A 82 -10.41 1.34 -12.01
C THR A 82 -9.17 1.34 -11.15
N ASN A 83 -9.11 2.28 -10.20
CA ASN A 83 -8.05 2.34 -9.19
C ASN A 83 -8.58 1.79 -7.87
N TRP A 84 -7.77 0.96 -7.22
CA TRP A 84 -8.08 0.36 -5.94
C TRP A 84 -7.42 1.17 -4.82
N HIS A 85 -8.24 1.68 -3.91
CA HIS A 85 -7.81 2.52 -2.81
C HIS A 85 -8.13 1.87 -1.47
N VAL A 86 -7.26 2.15 -0.49
CA VAL A 86 -7.35 1.62 0.87
C VAL A 86 -7.18 2.77 1.86
N ILE A 87 -8.21 3.01 2.68
CA ILE A 87 -8.06 3.86 3.87
C ILE A 87 -7.50 2.98 4.98
N VAL A 88 -6.27 3.26 5.40
CA VAL A 88 -5.55 2.49 6.40
C VAL A 88 -6.17 2.74 7.77
N LEU A 89 -6.56 1.65 8.44
CA LEU A 89 -7.08 1.64 9.81
C LEU A 89 -6.04 1.15 10.80
N ASP A 90 -5.22 0.19 10.39
CA ASP A 90 -4.08 -0.32 11.16
C ASP A 90 -2.95 -0.73 10.20
N ILE A 91 -1.70 -0.65 10.68
CA ILE A 91 -0.53 -1.04 9.91
C ILE A 91 0.60 -1.54 10.82
N GLU A 92 1.19 -2.66 10.42
CA GLU A 92 2.30 -3.29 11.13
C GLU A 92 3.52 -3.41 10.20
N LEU A 93 4.70 -3.03 10.71
CA LEU A 93 5.97 -3.27 10.03
C LEU A 93 6.41 -4.72 10.22
N LYS A 94 6.53 -5.45 9.11
CA LYS A 94 7.02 -6.84 9.10
C LYS A 94 8.50 -6.94 8.78
N GLY A 95 9.08 -5.91 8.16
CA GLY A 95 10.50 -5.87 7.83
C GLY A 95 10.84 -4.84 6.76
N SER A 96 11.99 -5.00 6.11
CA SER A 96 12.45 -4.17 5.01
C SER A 96 13.14 -5.04 3.97
N VAL A 97 12.88 -4.80 2.69
CA VAL A 97 13.64 -5.42 1.59
C VAL A 97 15.07 -4.88 1.65
N ARG A 98 16.02 -5.73 2.09
CA ARG A 98 17.44 -5.43 1.89
C ARG A 98 17.72 -5.64 0.41
N LYS A 99 18.27 -4.63 -0.27
CA LYS A 99 18.97 -4.91 -1.54
C LYS A 99 20.13 -5.84 -1.17
N GLU A 100 20.17 -7.04 -1.76
CA GLU A 100 21.45 -7.76 -1.81
C GLU A 100 22.43 -6.81 -2.50
N GLU A 101 23.48 -6.40 -1.79
CA GLU A 101 24.65 -5.86 -2.46
C GLU A 101 25.18 -6.99 -3.33
N ASP A 102 25.11 -6.81 -4.66
CA ASP A 102 25.74 -7.67 -5.64
C ASP A 102 27.18 -7.98 -5.18
N LYS A 103 27.46 -9.25 -4.97
CA LYS A 103 28.82 -9.77 -4.71
C LYS A 103 29.69 -9.68 -5.95
#